data_AF-A0A2V7DC14-F1
#
_entry.id   AF-A0A2V7DC14-F1
#
_cell.length_a   1.000
_cell.length_b   1.000
_cell.length_c   1.000
_cell.angle_alpha   90.00
_cell.angle_beta   90.00
_cell.angle_gamma   90.00
#
_symmetry.space_group_name_H-M   'P 1'
#
loop_
_entity.id
_entity.type
_entity.pdbx_description
1 polymer ?
#
loop_
_entity_poly.entity_id
_entity_poly.type
_entity_poly.pdbx_seq_one_letter_code
_entity_poly.pdbx_strand_id
1 'polypeptide(L)' 'MSDPHELTLDELRARMQAAGITIPDNRLAMVRKLLSDALVHVRALDSRAIKTVEPAVRFEAGHE' A
#
# COMPACT_ATOMS: atom_id res chain seq x y z
N MET A 1 -13.02 -13.84 -12.96
CA MET A 1 -11.73 -13.26 -13.39
C MET A 1 -11.13 -12.64 -12.15
N SER A 2 -10.03 -13.19 -11.63
CA SER A 2 -9.41 -12.68 -10.41
C SER A 2 -8.80 -11.31 -10.68
N ASP A 3 -9.17 -10.32 -9.87
CA ASP A 3 -8.59 -8.99 -9.91
C ASP A 3 -7.06 -9.11 -9.76
N PRO A 4 -6.24 -8.52 -10.64
CA PRO A 4 -4.77 -8.59 -10.52
C PRO A 4 -4.24 -7.90 -9.25
N HIS A 5 -5.11 -7.25 -8.49
CA HIS A 5 -4.79 -6.62 -7.21
C HIS A 5 -5.34 -7.39 -6.00
N GLU A 6 -5.98 -8.55 -6.14
CA GLU A 6 -6.49 -9.27 -4.96
C GLU A 6 -5.34 -9.66 -4.00
N LEU A 7 -5.43 -9.23 -2.74
CA LEU A 7 -4.41 -9.54 -1.73
C LEU A 7 -4.41 -11.03 -1.43
N THR A 8 -3.34 -11.75 -1.79
CA THR A 8 -3.22 -13.18 -1.51
C THR A 8 -2.79 -13.45 -0.06
N LEU A 9 -3.02 -14.68 0.42
CA LEU A 9 -2.59 -15.10 1.76
C LEU A 9 -1.06 -15.16 1.90
N ASP A 10 -0.37 -15.49 0.82
CA ASP A 10 1.09 -15.51 0.78
C ASP A 10 1.67 -14.10 0.95
N GLU A 11 1.12 -13.15 0.21
CA GLU A 11 1.51 -11.73 0.27
C GLU A 11 1.20 -11.11 1.65
N LEU A 12 0.10 -11.53 2.29
CA LEU A 12 -0.23 -11.15 3.66
C LEU A 12 0.82 -11.68 4.66
N ARG A 13 1.25 -12.94 4.52
CA ARG A 13 2.29 -13.53 5.38
C ARG A 13 3.63 -12.83 5.19
N ALA A 14 4.02 -12.54 3.95
CA ALA A 14 5.26 -11.80 3.67
C ALA A 14 5.25 -10.41 4.32
N ARG A 15 4.11 -9.68 4.24
CA ARG A 15 3.97 -8.37 4.91
C ARG A 15 3.98 -8.46 6.43
N MET A 16 3.37 -9.49 7.01
CA MET A 16 3.43 -9.73 8.46
C MET A 16 4.87 -9.92 8.93
N GLN A 17 5.66 -10.69 8.19
CA GLN A 17 7.09 -10.88 8.47
C GLN A 17 7.86 -9.56 8.33
N ALA A 18 7.63 -8.80 7.27
CA ALA A 18 8.29 -7.51 7.06
C ALA A 18 7.94 -6.47 8.13
N ALA A 19 6.71 -6.50 8.65
CA ALA A 19 6.25 -5.61 9.72
C ALA A 19 6.59 -6.12 11.14
N GLY A 20 7.06 -7.36 11.28
CA GLY A 20 7.32 -7.99 12.57
C GLY A 20 6.06 -8.22 13.41
N ILE A 21 4.90 -8.41 12.76
CA ILE A 21 3.59 -8.55 13.44
C ILE A 21 3.12 -10.01 13.35
N THR A 22 2.74 -10.58 14.49
CA THR A 22 2.11 -11.90 14.54
C THR A 22 0.59 -11.76 14.57
N ILE A 23 -0.07 -12.30 13.54
CA ILE A 23 -1.52 -12.38 13.44
C ILE A 23 -1.93 -13.85 13.58
N PRO A 24 -2.88 -14.19 14.47
CA PRO A 24 -3.40 -15.54 14.61
C PRO A 24 -4.00 -16.08 13.29
N ASP A 25 -3.74 -17.34 12.97
CA ASP A 25 -4.15 -17.96 11.69
C ASP A 25 -5.68 -17.90 11.46
N ASN A 26 -6.45 -18.07 12.53
CA ASN A 26 -7.92 -17.97 12.51
C ASN A 26 -8.43 -16.57 12.15
N ARG A 27 -7.58 -15.54 12.22
CA ARG A 27 -7.92 -14.16 11.85
C ARG A 27 -7.43 -13.76 10.46
N LEU A 28 -6.58 -14.56 9.80
CA LEU A 28 -5.96 -14.20 8.52
C LEU A 28 -6.97 -13.93 7.42
N ALA A 29 -8.03 -14.73 7.32
CA ALA A 29 -9.08 -14.50 6.32
C ALA A 29 -9.81 -13.17 6.53
N MET A 30 -10.06 -12.81 7.79
CA MET A 30 -10.68 -11.54 8.17
C MET A 30 -9.76 -10.35 7.88
N VAL A 31 -8.48 -10.46 8.24
CA VAL A 31 -7.48 -9.43 7.96
C VAL A 31 -7.28 -9.24 6.46
N ARG A 32 -7.23 -10.33 5.69
CA ARG A 32 -7.16 -10.25 4.22
C ARG A 32 -8.32 -9.44 3.65
N LYS A 33 -9.55 -9.74 4.09
CA LYS A 33 -10.74 -9.00 3.65
C LYS A 33 -10.66 -7.52 4.05
N LEU A 34 -10.35 -7.25 5.32
CA LEU A 34 -10.21 -5.89 5.84
C LEU A 34 -9.21 -5.06 5.02
N LEU A 35 -8.04 -5.64 4.73
CA LEU A 35 -7.01 -4.97 3.96
C LEU A 35 -7.40 -4.80 2.49
N SER A 36 -8.05 -5.79 1.87
CA SER A 36 -8.59 -5.64 0.51
C SER A 36 -9.60 -4.49 0.42
N ASP A 37 -10.52 -4.41 1.38
CA ASP A 37 -11.55 -3.36 1.42
C ASP A 37 -10.94 -1.99 1.73
N ALA A 38 -10.04 -1.89 2.71
CA ALA A 38 -9.42 -0.62 3.12
C ALA A 38 -8.45 -0.06 2.06
N LEU A 39 -7.72 -0.94 1.38
CA LEU A 39 -6.73 -0.54 0.38
C LEU A 39 -7.31 -0.36 -1.02
N VAL A 40 -8.60 -0.65 -1.26
CA VAL A 40 -9.20 -0.55 -2.59
C VAL A 40 -9.03 0.85 -3.21
N HIS A 41 -9.26 1.90 -2.41
CA HIS A 41 -9.11 3.28 -2.86
C HIS A 41 -7.65 3.72 -2.97
N VAL A 42 -6.80 3.23 -2.06
CA VAL A 42 -5.34 3.49 -2.11
C VAL A 42 -4.72 2.84 -3.34
N ARG A 43 -5.19 1.66 -3.74
CA ARG A 43 -4.78 0.95 -4.96
C ARG A 43 -5.33 1.61 -6.21
N ALA A 44 -6.55 2.15 -6.17
CA ALA A 44 -7.06 2.99 -7.26
C ALA A 44 -6.22 4.27 -7.45
N LEU A 45 -5.60 4.75 -6.37
CA LEU A 45 -4.61 5.83 -6.38
C LEU A 45 -3.17 5.33 -6.61
N ASP A 46 -2.90 4.02 -6.56
CA ASP A 46 -1.56 3.46 -6.74
C ASP A 46 -1.17 3.69 -8.20
N SER A 47 -0.38 4.73 -8.30
CA SER A 47 0.02 5.38 -9.51
C SER A 47 1.50 5.10 -9.69
N ARG A 48 1.88 3.83 -9.68
CA ARG A 48 3.09 3.40 -10.39
C ARG A 48 3.03 3.70 -11.91
N ALA A 49 1.91 4.26 -12.40
CA ALA A 49 1.74 4.94 -13.68
C ALA A 49 1.83 6.49 -13.63
N ILE A 50 1.99 7.14 -12.48
CA ILE A 50 2.24 8.58 -12.41
C ILE A 50 3.75 8.80 -12.40
N LYS A 51 4.24 9.31 -13.53
CA LYS A 51 5.60 9.83 -13.71
C LYS A 51 5.98 10.70 -12.52
N THR A 52 7.20 10.52 -12.03
CA THR A 52 7.87 11.41 -11.08
C THR A 52 7.63 12.86 -11.49
N VAL A 53 6.88 13.60 -10.69
CA VAL A 53 6.76 15.04 -10.82
C VAL A 53 7.90 15.62 -9.98
N GLU A 54 8.75 16.46 -10.59
CA GLU A 54 9.84 17.12 -9.87
C GLU A 54 9.28 17.89 -8.65
N PRO A 55 9.96 17.82 -7.48
CA PRO A 55 9.51 18.55 -6.30
C PRO A 55 9.44 20.04 -6.60
N ALA A 56 8.40 20.70 -6.09
CA ALA A 56 8.20 22.13 -6.30
C ALA A 56 9.46 22.92 -5.92
N VAL A 57 9.99 23.68 -6.88
CA VAL A 57 11.15 24.56 -6.71
C VAL A 57 10.88 25.47 -5.52
N ARG A 58 11.71 25.36 -4.47
CA ARG A 58 11.70 26.31 -3.36
C ARG A 58 12.53 27.51 -3.77
N PHE A 59 11.88 28.65 -3.97
CA PHE A 59 12.58 29.92 -4.10
C PHE A 59 12.93 30.40 -2.69
N GLU A 60 14.22 30.46 -2.38
CA GLU A 60 14.67 31.15 -1.18
C GLU A 60 14.59 32.66 -1.43
N ALA A 61 14.07 33.40 -0.46
CA ALA A 61 14.03 34.85 -0.52
C ALA A 61 15.47 35.37 -0.48
N GLY A 62 15.90 36.01 -1.57
CA GLY A 62 17.19 36.67 -1.64
C GLY A 62 17.34 37.66 -0.49
N HIS A 63 18.35 37.44 0.35
CA HIS A 63 18.80 38.44 1.31
C HIS A 63 19.77 39.34 0.55
N GLU A 64 19.37 40.58 0.30
CA GLU A 64 20.27 41.69 -0.05
C GLU A 64 20.74 42.40 1.21
#